data_AF-A0A1R3TL44-F1
#
_entry.id   AF-A0A1R3TL44-F1
#
_cell.length_a   1.000
_cell.length_b   1.000
_cell.length_c   1.000
_cell.angle_alpha   90.00
_cell.angle_beta   90.00
_cell.angle_gamma   90.00
#
_symmetry.space_group_name_H-M   'P 1'
#
loop_
_entity.id
_entity.type
_entity.pdbx_description
1 polymer ?
#
loop_
_entity_poly.entity_id
_entity_poly.type
_entity_poly.pdbx_seq_one_letter_code
_entity_poly.pdbx_strand_id
1 'polypeptide(L)' 'MSIILQRHHAIVIKTVSAYRSSLQEIEADLRVRAMSNDASLQELALLRRLKDEMANILRSYENLEEAFKALVQNNTIRSG' A
#
# COMPACT_ATOMS: atom_id res chain seq x y z
N MET A 1 -8.82 -4.96 -21.80
CA MET A 1 -8.70 -5.81 -20.60
C MET A 1 -10.04 -6.48 -20.33
N SER A 2 -10.09 -7.77 -19.94
CA SER A 2 -11.35 -8.47 -19.68
C SER A 2 -12.10 -7.87 -18.49
N ILE A 3 -13.42 -8.06 -18.42
CA ILE A 3 -14.27 -7.60 -17.31
C ILE A 3 -13.78 -8.14 -15.96
N ILE A 4 -13.34 -9.41 -15.95
CA ILE A 4 -12.77 -10.06 -14.76
C ILE A 4 -11.51 -9.31 -14.31
N LEU A 5 -10.57 -9.03 -15.21
CA LEU A 5 -9.34 -8.30 -14.89
C LEU A 5 -9.61 -6.85 -14.50
N GLN A 6 -10.60 -6.18 -15.09
CA GLN A 6 -11.02 -4.83 -14.68
C GLN A 6 -11.51 -4.80 -13.24
N ARG A 7 -12.32 -5.79 -12.83
CA ARG A 7 -12.77 -5.92 -11.44
C ARG A 7 -11.59 -6.12 -10.49
N HIS A 8 -10.66 -7.00 -10.83
CA HIS A 8 -9.48 -7.23 -9.99
C HIS A 8 -8.55 -6.02 -9.93
N HIS A 9 -8.38 -5.29 -11.03
CA HIS A 9 -7.62 -4.04 -11.04
C HIS A 9 -8.23 -3.00 -10.08
N ALA A 10 -9.57 -2.84 -10.08
CA ALA A 10 -10.25 -1.95 -9.15
C ALA A 10 -10.06 -2.35 -7.68
N ILE A 11 -10.05 -3.66 -7.39
CA ILE A 11 -9.73 -4.18 -6.05
C ILE A 11 -8.31 -3.81 -5.66
N VAL A 12 -7.33 -4.02 -6.55
CA VAL A 12 -5.93 -3.68 -6.29
C VAL A 12 -5.76 -2.19 -5.99
N ILE A 13 -6.35 -1.30 -6.81
CA ILE A 13 -6.31 0.15 -6.58
C ILE A 13 -6.90 0.51 -5.20
N LYS A 14 -8.07 -0.06 -4.86
CA LYS A 14 -8.70 0.19 -3.56
C LYS A 14 -7.80 -0.27 -2.41
N THR A 15 -7.17 -1.44 -2.55
CA THR A 15 -6.29 -2.00 -1.54
C THR A 15 -4.99 -1.19 -1.39
N VAL A 16 -4.38 -0.73 -2.48
CA VAL A 16 -3.22 0.20 -2.46
C VAL A 16 -3.56 1.45 -1.65
N SER A 17 -4.69 2.09 -1.94
CA SER A 17 -5.13 3.29 -1.22
C SER A 17 -5.36 3.04 0.26
N ALA A 18 -5.98 1.91 0.63
CA ALA A 18 -6.19 1.54 2.02
C ALA A 18 -4.86 1.34 2.78
N TYR A 19 -3.93 0.60 2.19
CA TYR A 19 -2.61 0.40 2.81
C TYR A 19 -1.82 1.70 2.94
N ARG A 20 -1.89 2.62 1.96
CA ARG A 20 -1.27 3.94 2.07
C ARG A 20 -1.85 4.76 3.22
N SER A 21 -3.17 4.79 3.38
CA SER A 21 -3.83 5.50 4.49
C SER A 21 -3.38 4.94 5.85
N SER A 22 -3.44 3.62 6.02
CA SER A 22 -3.03 3.00 7.28
C SER A 22 -1.54 3.18 7.60
N LEU A 23 -0.68 3.19 6.59
CA LEU A 23 0.75 3.53 6.77
C LEU A 23 0.94 4.95 7.29
N GLN A 24 0.21 5.92 6.73
CA GLN A 24 0.25 7.31 7.17
C GLN A 24 -0.22 7.47 8.62
N GLU A 25 -1.28 6.74 9.00
CA GLU A 25 -1.78 6.71 10.38
C GLU A 25 -0.71 6.17 11.35
N ILE A 26 -0.08 5.03 11.04
CA ILE A 26 0.99 4.46 11.87
C ILE A 26 2.19 5.42 11.97
N GLU A 27 2.56 6.09 10.88
CA GLU A 27 3.62 7.09 10.89
C GLU A 27 3.27 8.33 11.73
N ALA A 28 2.01 8.76 11.70
CA ALA A 28 1.53 9.83 12.55
C ALA A 28 1.60 9.42 14.03
N ASP A 29 1.14 8.23 14.38
CA ASP A 29 1.19 7.69 15.74
C ASP A 29 2.62 7.55 16.26
N LEU A 30 3.53 7.02 15.43
CA LEU A 30 4.96 6.93 15.76
C LEU A 30 5.57 8.30 16.01
N ARG A 31 5.20 9.32 15.23
CA ARG A 31 5.68 10.70 15.42
C ARG A 31 5.15 11.29 16.72
N VAL A 32 3.86 11.14 17.00
CA VAL A 32 3.24 11.59 18.26
C VAL A 32 3.92 10.92 19.46
N ARG A 33 4.15 9.61 19.39
CA ARG A 33 4.80 8.87 20.48
C ARG A 33 6.27 9.23 20.64
N ALA A 34 7.01 9.52 19.57
CA ALA A 34 8.39 9.99 19.65
C ALA A 34 8.52 11.35 20.37
N MET A 35 7.46 12.15 20.40
CA MET A 35 7.40 13.43 21.12
C MET A 35 6.88 13.29 22.55
N SER A 36 6.39 12.11 22.94
CA SER A 36 5.87 11.84 24.28
C SER A 36 6.95 11.26 25.20
N ASN A 37 7.01 11.75 26.44
CA ASN A 37 7.92 11.24 27.47
C ASN A 37 7.50 9.88 28.05
N ASP A 38 6.30 9.39 27.72
CA ASP A 38 5.72 8.14 28.27
C ASP A 38 5.53 7.06 27.19
N ALA A 39 6.32 7.10 26.12
CA ALA A 39 6.21 6.09 25.07
C ALA A 39 6.89 4.77 25.50
N SER A 40 6.09 3.71 25.62
CA SER A 40 6.61 2.37 25.88
C SER A 40 7.49 1.89 24.72
N LEU A 41 8.72 1.46 25.02
CA LEU A 41 9.64 0.91 24.04
C LEU A 41 9.06 -0.31 23.30
N GLN A 42 8.24 -1.11 23.98
CA GLN A 42 7.60 -2.30 23.41
C GLN A 42 6.49 -1.92 22.43
N GLU A 43 5.66 -0.92 22.78
CA GLU A 43 4.64 -0.39 21.88
C GLU A 43 5.27 0.23 20.63
N LEU A 44 6.34 1.01 20.79
CA LEU A 44 7.09 1.60 19.69
C LEU A 44 7.71 0.54 18.78
N ALA A 45 8.29 -0.52 19.36
CA ALA A 45 8.85 -1.63 18.59
C ALA A 45 7.76 -2.35 17.77
N LEU A 46 6.60 -2.59 18.38
CA LEU A 46 5.46 -3.21 17.70
C LEU A 46 4.93 -2.34 16.55
N LEU A 47 4.75 -1.04 16.78
CA LEU A 47 4.30 -0.09 15.76
C LEU A 47 5.27 0.00 14.58
N ARG A 48 6.58 0.01 14.85
CA ARG A 48 7.61 -0.02 13.78
C ARG A 48 7.54 -1.31 12.97
N ARG A 49 7.42 -2.46 13.64
CA ARG A 49 7.26 -3.74 12.94
C ARG A 49 5.98 -3.78 12.09
N LEU A 50 4.87 -3.28 12.63
CA LEU A 50 3.60 -3.20 11.90
C LEU A 50 3.74 -2.31 10.66
N LYS A 51 4.39 -1.15 10.80
CA LYS A 51 4.69 -0.26 9.67
C LYS A 51 5.48 -0.99 8.58
N ASP A 52 6.54 -1.70 8.96
CA ASP A 52 7.41 -2.41 8.00
C ASP A 52 6.67 -3.54 7.29
N GLU A 53 5.87 -4.33 8.01
CA GLU A 53 5.03 -5.38 7.44
C GLU A 53 4.01 -4.80 6.45
N MET A 54 3.33 -3.71 6.81
CA MET A 54 2.36 -3.05 5.92
C MET A 54 3.03 -2.43 4.69
N ALA A 55 4.22 -1.85 4.82
CA ALA A 55 4.99 -1.31 3.69
C ALA A 55 5.38 -2.41 2.69
N ASN A 56 5.74 -3.61 3.17
CA ASN A 56 6.04 -4.74 2.31
C ASN A 56 4.80 -5.25 1.57
N ILE A 57 3.65 -5.30 2.22
CA ILE A 57 2.38 -5.65 1.57
C ILE A 57 2.00 -4.60 0.53
N LEU A 58 2.08 -3.32 0.88
CA LEU A 58 1.80 -2.20 -0.04
C LEU A 58 2.66 -2.31 -1.30
N ARG A 59 3.98 -2.52 -1.16
CA ARG A 59 4.89 -2.67 -2.31
C ARG A 59 4.45 -3.80 -3.24
N SER A 60 3.95 -4.91 -2.68
CA SER A 60 3.46 -6.03 -3.48
C SER A 60 2.20 -5.65 -4.28
N TYR A 61 1.29 -4.87 -3.69
CA TYR A 61 0.10 -4.37 -4.37
C TYR A 61 0.42 -3.27 -5.39
N GLU A 62 1.39 -2.40 -5.14
CA GLU A 62 1.87 -1.40 -6.10
C GLU A 62 2.50 -2.08 -7.33
N ASN A 63 3.29 -3.15 -7.12
CA ASN A 63 3.82 -3.95 -8.23
C ASN A 63 2.70 -4.58 -9.08
N LEU A 64 1.61 -5.05 -8.44
CA LEU A 64 0.44 -5.56 -9.16
C LEU A 64 -0.28 -4.44 -9.93
N GLU A 65 -0.44 -3.26 -9.33
CA GLU A 65 -1.04 -2.09 -10.00
C GLU A 65 -0.25 -1.72 -11.27
N GLU A 66 1.09 -1.68 -11.18
CA GLU A 66 1.95 -1.42 -12.33
C GLU A 66 1.85 -2.52 -13.40
N ALA A 67 1.75 -3.79 -13.01
CA ALA A 67 1.50 -4.88 -13.95
C ALA A 67 0.15 -4.71 -14.69
N PHE A 68 -0.91 -4.28 -13.99
CA PHE A 68 -2.19 -3.95 -14.62
C PHE A 68 -2.07 -2.78 -15.59
N LYS A 69 -1.35 -1.70 -15.24
CA LYS A 69 -1.11 -0.55 -16.13
C LYS A 69 -0.35 -0.96 -17.40
N ALA A 70 0.69 -1.78 -17.26
CA ALA A 70 1.47 -2.28 -18.39
C ALA A 70 0.61 -3.11 -19.36
N LEU A 71 -0.32 -3.92 -18.84
CA LEU A 71 -1.27 -4.66 -19.68
C LEU A 71 -2.21 -3.75 -20.48
N VAL A 72 -2.61 -2.60 -19.92
CA VAL A 72 -3.43 -1.62 -20.64
C VAL A 72 -2.60 -0.96 -21.74
N GLN A 73 -1.40 -0.47 -21.44
CA GLN A 73 -0.52 0.21 -22.40
C GLN A 73 -0.15 -0.71 -23.58
N ASN A 74 0.20 -1.97 -23.31
CA ASN A 74 0.53 -2.94 -24.37
C ASN A 74 -0.66 -3.26 -25.28
N ASN A 75 -1.89 -3.22 -24.76
CA ASN A 75 -3.08 -3.40 -25.60
C ASN A 75 -3.35 -2.17 -26.46
N THR A 76 -3.11 -0.96 -25.95
CA THR A 76 -3.25 0.28 -26.72
C THR A 76 -2.24 0.34 -27.87
N ILE A 77 -0.98 -0.05 -27.65
CA ILE A 77 0.06 -0.05 -28.69
C ILE A 77 -0.24 -1.08 -29.80
N ARG A 78 -0.84 -2.23 -29.47
CA ARG A 78 -1.17 -3.28 -30.46
C ARG A 78 -2.42 -3.00 -31.29
N SER A 79 -3.20 -1.98 -30.94
CA SER A 79 -4.45 -1.63 -31.62
C SER A 79 -4.40 -0.32 -32.40
N GLY A 80 -3.21 0.28 -32.55
CA GLY A 80 -2.91 1.38 -33.47
C GLY A 80 -1.93 0.94 -34.54
#